data_AF-A0A9D4RVH0-F1
#
_entry.id   AF-A0A9D4RVH0-F1
#
_cell.length_a   1.000
_cell.length_b   1.000
_cell.length_c   1.000
_cell.angle_alpha   90.00
_cell.angle_beta   90.00
_cell.angle_gamma   90.00
#
_symmetry.space_group_name_H-M   'P 1'
#
loop_
_entity.id
_entity.type
_entity.pdbx_description
1 polymer ?
#
loop_
_entity_poly.entity_id
_entity_poly.type
_entity_poly.pdbx_seq_one_letter_code
_entity_poly.pdbx_strand_id
1 'polypeptide(L)'
;MAVVVDLTKQNETTTFYGSSEEDVSYANNFWQSIQLHPPMESRLVSSDIKQRLKVAPPSSQARHVSQSRQEEQPGFREFISKARTMEHLEEYARLQQFAEAKAEDKKLLEKHRETRKKKEEVSRNKGIKQVEKLEDKLPREDYEVEEENEVDALKQLDDFENERFENLDDSDSN
;
A
#
# COMPACT_ATOMS: atom_id res chain seq x y z
N MET A 1 27.20 23.75 -28.88
CA MET A 1 27.10 25.12 -28.34
C MET A 1 27.65 25.08 -26.93
N ALA A 2 28.72 25.84 -26.63
CA ALA A 2 29.27 25.89 -25.28
C ALA A 2 28.36 26.77 -24.42
N VAL A 3 27.75 26.19 -23.38
CA VAL A 3 26.99 26.96 -22.39
C VAL A 3 28.01 27.65 -21.49
N VAL A 4 28.23 28.95 -21.72
CA VAL A 4 29.08 29.77 -20.87
C VAL A 4 28.28 30.06 -19.60
N VAL A 5 28.64 29.41 -18.50
CA VAL A 5 28.02 29.65 -17.19
C VAL A 5 28.66 30.89 -16.57
N ASP A 6 27.85 31.93 -16.40
CA ASP A 6 28.26 33.23 -15.87
C ASP A 6 28.37 33.15 -14.34
N LEU A 7 29.58 32.95 -13.83
CA LEU A 7 29.89 32.68 -12.40
C LEU A 7 29.71 33.90 -11.47
N THR A 8 29.41 35.07 -12.03
CA THR A 8 29.28 36.35 -11.28
C THR A 8 27.86 36.61 -10.78
N LYS A 9 26.87 35.85 -11.26
CA LYS A 9 25.51 35.92 -10.74
C LYS A 9 25.45 35.16 -9.43
N GLN A 10 25.13 35.87 -8.34
CA GLN A 10 24.75 35.19 -7.11
C GLN A 10 23.53 34.32 -7.40
N ASN A 11 23.62 33.05 -7.03
CA ASN A 11 22.48 32.15 -7.15
C ASN A 11 21.34 32.72 -6.29
N GLU A 12 20.16 32.89 -6.86
CA GLU A 12 18.97 33.22 -6.08
C GLU A 12 18.72 32.09 -5.07
N THR A 13 18.93 32.37 -3.79
CA THR A 13 18.77 31.38 -2.71
C THR A 13 17.39 31.51 -2.09
N THR A 14 16.66 30.40 -2.02
CA THR A 14 15.40 30.30 -1.28
C THR A 14 15.67 29.63 0.06
N THR A 15 15.38 30.31 1.17
CA THR A 15 15.53 29.78 2.53
C THR A 15 14.17 29.50 3.16
N PHE A 16 14.05 28.38 3.87
CA PHE A 16 12.84 28.06 4.63
C PHE A 16 12.72 28.97 5.86
N TYR A 17 11.57 29.64 6.02
CA TYR A 17 11.27 30.47 7.18
C TYR A 17 10.16 29.82 8.01
N GLY A 18 10.38 29.66 9.32
CA GLY A 18 9.41 29.06 10.25
C GLY A 18 9.43 27.52 10.33
N SER A 19 10.37 26.86 9.64
CA SER A 19 10.60 25.41 9.75
C SER A 19 11.58 25.09 10.88
N SER A 20 11.49 23.89 11.45
CA SER A 20 12.48 23.40 12.41
C SER A 20 13.83 23.15 11.72
N GLU A 21 14.93 23.19 12.48
CA GLU A 21 16.27 22.92 11.94
C GLU A 21 16.38 21.50 11.36
N GLU A 22 15.66 20.54 11.96
CA GLU A 22 15.56 19.17 11.47
C GLU A 22 14.92 19.12 10.08
N ASP A 23 13.80 19.81 9.86
CA ASP A 23 13.12 19.85 8.56
C ASP A 23 13.97 20.46 7.46
N VAL A 24 14.72 21.52 7.79
CA VAL A 24 15.67 22.15 6.86
C VAL A 24 16.77 21.17 6.49
N SER A 25 17.27 20.39 7.46
CA SER A 25 18.28 19.36 7.21
C SER A 25 17.74 18.24 6.31
N TYR A 26 16.50 17.79 6.51
CA TYR A 26 15.87 16.78 5.67
C TYR A 26 15.65 17.28 4.24
N ALA A 27 15.15 18.50 4.08
CA ALA A 27 14.96 19.10 2.77
C ALA A 27 16.29 19.22 2.01
N ASN A 28 17.35 19.66 2.69
CA ASN A 28 18.68 19.75 2.09
C ASN A 28 19.20 18.38 1.63
N ASN A 29 19.12 17.34 2.49
CA ASN A 29 19.54 15.99 2.14
C ASN A 29 18.71 15.40 0.99
N PHE A 30 17.40 15.66 0.97
CA PHE A 30 16.50 15.23 -0.09
C PHE A 30 16.86 15.87 -1.44
N TRP A 31 17.06 17.19 -1.48
CA TRP A 31 17.43 17.86 -2.71
C TRP A 31 18.83 17.49 -3.20
N GLN A 32 19.76 17.21 -2.28
CA GLN A 32 21.07 16.67 -2.63
C GLN A 32 20.94 15.27 -3.25
N SER A 33 20.09 14.38 -2.71
CA SER A 33 19.95 13.02 -3.21
C SER A 33 19.33 12.96 -4.61
N ILE A 34 18.42 13.89 -4.96
CA ILE A 34 17.83 13.99 -6.30
C ILE A 34 18.85 14.41 -7.36
N GLN A 35 19.84 15.23 -6.98
CA GLN A 35 20.88 15.68 -7.91
C GLN A 35 21.99 14.63 -8.13
N LEU A 36 22.03 13.58 -7.30
CA LEU A 36 22.96 12.48 -7.50
C LEU A 36 22.49 11.65 -8.69
N HIS A 37 23.41 11.40 -9.63
CA HIS A 37 23.15 10.46 -10.71
C HIS A 37 22.78 9.10 -10.08
N PRO A 38 21.69 8.43 -10.53
CA PRO A 38 21.34 7.09 -10.04
C PRO A 38 22.57 6.19 -9.91
N PRO A 39 22.66 5.37 -8.83
CA PRO A 39 23.80 4.48 -8.61
C PRO A 39 24.05 3.61 -9.84
N MET A 40 25.30 3.23 -10.08
CA MET A 40 25.68 2.51 -11.32
C MET A 40 24.86 1.24 -11.55
N GLU A 41 24.41 0.60 -10.47
CA GLU A 41 23.58 -0.60 -10.45
C GLU A 41 22.15 -0.38 -10.94
N SER A 42 21.61 0.85 -10.81
CA SER A 42 20.29 1.19 -11.34
C SER A 42 20.34 1.77 -12.76
N ARG A 43 21.53 1.91 -13.35
CA ARG A 43 21.68 2.36 -14.73
C ARG A 43 21.44 1.20 -15.68
N LEU A 44 20.42 1.32 -16.53
CA LEU A 44 20.09 0.35 -17.58
C LEU A 44 21.26 0.07 -18.54
N VAL A 45 22.19 1.02 -18.68
CA VAL A 45 23.39 0.90 -19.50
C VAL A 45 24.58 1.44 -18.71
N SER A 46 25.57 0.60 -18.43
CA SER A 46 26.80 1.05 -17.76
C SER A 46 27.65 1.86 -18.74
N SER A 47 28.07 3.06 -18.33
CA SER A 47 28.84 3.98 -19.16
C SER A 47 30.23 3.48 -19.56
N ASP A 48 30.76 2.45 -18.88
CA ASP A 48 32.09 1.86 -19.14
C ASP A 48 32.02 0.44 -19.75
N ILE A 49 30.90 0.06 -20.37
CA ILE A 49 30.87 -1.17 -21.18
C ILE A 49 31.64 -0.90 -22.48
N LYS A 50 32.93 -1.24 -22.46
CA LYS A 50 33.72 -1.36 -23.68
C LYS A 50 33.45 -2.73 -24.30
N GLN A 51 32.93 -2.73 -25.53
CA GLN A 51 32.72 -3.96 -26.29
C GLN A 51 34.06 -4.68 -26.50
N ARG A 52 34.30 -5.80 -25.81
CA ARG A 52 35.56 -6.57 -25.89
C ARG A 52 35.72 -7.33 -27.21
N LEU A 53 34.62 -7.58 -27.91
CA LEU A 53 34.59 -8.33 -29.17
C LEU A 53 34.48 -7.40 -30.37
N LYS A 54 35.16 -7.76 -31.47
CA LYS A 54 35.01 -7.06 -32.75
C LYS A 54 33.53 -7.01 -33.14
N VAL A 55 33.03 -5.81 -33.46
CA VAL A 55 31.68 -5.62 -34.00
C VAL A 55 31.57 -6.50 -35.25
N ALA A 56 30.58 -7.39 -35.27
CA ALA A 56 30.32 -8.22 -36.44
C ALA A 56 30.05 -7.29 -37.65
N PRO A 57 30.56 -7.62 -38.85
CA PRO A 57 30.22 -6.86 -40.05
C PRO A 57 28.69 -6.82 -40.20
N PRO A 58 28.13 -5.72 -40.75
CA PRO A 58 26.69 -5.57 -40.88
C PRO A 58 26.14 -6.76 -41.68
N SER A 59 25.49 -7.67 -40.98
CA SER A 59 24.85 -8.84 -41.55
C SER A 59 23.61 -8.36 -42.28
N SER A 60 23.39 -8.82 -43.52
CA SER A 60 22.14 -8.61 -44.26
C SER A 60 20.98 -9.44 -43.68
N GLN A 61 20.93 -9.62 -42.37
CA GLN A 61 19.80 -10.24 -41.71
C GLN A 61 18.58 -9.35 -41.90
N ALA A 62 17.49 -9.97 -42.34
CA ALA A 62 16.21 -9.31 -42.44
C ALA A 62 15.90 -8.63 -41.10
N ARG A 63 15.50 -7.36 -41.14
CA ARG A 63 15.13 -6.59 -39.94
C ARG A 63 14.19 -7.45 -39.10
N HIS A 64 14.56 -7.66 -37.84
CA HIS A 64 13.74 -8.37 -36.88
C HIS A 64 12.34 -7.71 -36.87
N VAL A 65 11.29 -8.48 -37.17
CA VAL A 65 9.91 -7.97 -37.33
C VAL A 65 9.41 -7.27 -36.07
N SER A 66 10.03 -7.52 -34.92
CA SER A 66 9.77 -6.82 -33.66
C SER A 66 10.15 -5.34 -33.65
N GLN A 67 10.93 -4.86 -34.62
CA GLN A 67 11.23 -3.42 -34.81
C GLN A 67 10.34 -2.77 -35.88
N SER A 68 9.40 -3.52 -36.49
CA SER A 68 8.38 -2.88 -37.31
C SER A 68 7.45 -2.11 -36.37
N ARG A 69 7.36 -0.80 -36.59
CA ARG A 69 6.34 0.05 -35.97
C ARG A 69 5.00 -0.47 -36.49
N GLN A 70 4.38 -1.39 -35.75
CA GLN A 70 3.04 -1.85 -36.08
C GLN A 70 2.14 -0.61 -36.05
N GLU A 71 1.51 -0.32 -37.18
CA GLU A 71 0.50 0.73 -37.26
C GLU A 71 -0.60 0.36 -36.25
N GLU A 72 -0.84 1.25 -35.29
CA GLU A 72 -1.88 1.05 -34.28
C GLU A 72 -3.21 0.80 -35.02
N GLN A 73 -3.80 -0.37 -34.81
CA GLN A 73 -5.07 -0.73 -35.44
C GLN A 73 -6.11 0.37 -35.16
N PRO A 74 -6.86 0.85 -36.16
CA PRO A 74 -7.88 1.86 -35.94
C PRO A 74 -8.91 1.30 -34.95
N GLY A 75 -9.01 1.93 -33.77
CA GLY A 75 -9.89 1.51 -32.67
C GLY A 75 -9.17 0.93 -31.43
N PHE A 76 -7.87 0.64 -31.50
CA PHE A 76 -7.13 0.11 -30.33
C PHE A 76 -7.13 1.10 -29.15
N ARG A 77 -6.96 2.39 -29.42
CA ARG A 77 -7.01 3.44 -28.38
C ARG A 77 -8.36 3.52 -27.70
N GLU A 78 -9.44 3.40 -28.46
CA GLU A 78 -10.80 3.41 -27.93
C GLU A 78 -11.04 2.18 -27.05
N PHE A 79 -10.62 1.01 -27.52
CA PHE A 79 -10.67 -0.23 -26.73
C PHE A 79 -9.93 -0.09 -25.39
N ILE A 80 -8.69 0.40 -25.39
CA ILE A 80 -7.91 0.60 -24.16
C ILE A 80 -8.58 1.63 -23.24
N SER A 81 -9.09 2.73 -23.79
CA SER A 81 -9.81 3.74 -23.00
C SER A 81 -11.06 3.14 -22.33
N LYS A 82 -11.84 2.35 -23.08
CA LYS A 82 -13.04 1.69 -22.57
C LYS A 82 -12.69 0.67 -21.48
N ALA A 83 -11.67 -0.15 -21.69
CA ALA A 83 -11.22 -1.12 -20.69
C ALA A 83 -10.85 -0.43 -19.37
N ARG A 84 -10.06 0.66 -19.41
CA ARG A 84 -9.72 1.44 -18.21
C ARG A 84 -10.94 2.05 -17.54
N THR A 85 -11.90 2.57 -18.31
CA THR A 85 -13.12 3.12 -17.71
C THR A 85 -13.95 2.06 -17.01
N MET A 86 -14.02 0.85 -17.56
CA MET A 86 -14.74 -0.26 -16.94
C MET A 86 -14.07 -0.69 -15.63
N GLU A 87 -12.74 -0.84 -15.65
CA GLU A 87 -11.94 -1.17 -14.46
C GLU A 87 -12.17 -0.15 -13.33
N HIS A 88 -12.10 1.15 -13.62
CA HIS A 88 -12.35 2.18 -12.61
C HIS A 88 -13.78 2.17 -12.06
N LEU A 89 -14.78 1.84 -12.88
CA LEU A 89 -16.16 1.73 -12.42
C LEU A 89 -16.34 0.54 -11.48
N GLU A 90 -15.72 -0.59 -11.78
CA GLU A 90 -15.73 -1.78 -10.94
C GLU A 90 -15.04 -1.53 -9.59
N GLU A 91 -13.88 -0.87 -9.61
CA GLU A 91 -13.18 -0.44 -8.40
C GLU A 91 -14.07 0.48 -7.56
N TYR A 92 -14.66 1.51 -8.19
CA TYR A 92 -15.52 2.45 -7.49
C TYR A 92 -16.73 1.77 -6.86
N ALA A 93 -17.39 0.86 -7.59
CA ALA A 93 -18.52 0.09 -7.08
C ALA A 93 -18.12 -0.77 -5.87
N ARG A 94 -16.95 -1.43 -5.94
CA ARG A 94 -16.40 -2.19 -4.82
C ARG A 94 -16.15 -1.29 -3.60
N LEU A 95 -15.49 -0.14 -3.78
CA LEU A 95 -15.23 0.80 -2.69
C LEU A 95 -16.53 1.34 -2.08
N GLN A 96 -17.54 1.59 -2.90
CA GLN A 96 -18.85 2.05 -2.45
C GLN A 96 -19.52 1.02 -1.52
N GLN A 97 -19.48 -0.27 -1.89
CA GLN A 97 -20.02 -1.34 -1.03
C GLN A 97 -19.33 -1.38 0.34
N PHE A 98 -18.00 -1.24 0.38
CA PHE A 98 -17.27 -1.15 1.65
C PHE A 98 -17.65 0.09 2.48
N ALA A 99 -17.87 1.23 1.83
CA ALA A 99 -18.28 2.45 2.50
C ALA A 99 -19.69 2.31 3.10
N GLU A 100 -20.60 1.67 2.38
CA GLU A 100 -21.97 1.37 2.84
C GLU A 100 -21.95 0.43 4.05
N ALA A 101 -21.22 -0.68 3.98
CA ALA A 101 -21.07 -1.61 5.11
C ALA A 101 -20.49 -0.92 6.36
N LYS A 102 -19.43 -0.11 6.20
CA LYS A 102 -18.88 0.68 7.31
C LYS A 102 -19.87 1.67 7.90
N ALA A 103 -20.72 2.27 7.06
CA ALA A 103 -21.76 3.19 7.52
C ALA A 103 -22.84 2.46 8.33
N GLU A 104 -23.18 1.22 7.96
CA GLU A 104 -24.10 0.37 8.72
C GLU A 104 -23.53 -0.02 10.09
N ASP A 105 -22.28 -0.47 10.15
CA ASP A 105 -21.59 -0.79 11.40
C ASP A 105 -21.53 0.40 12.35
N LYS A 106 -21.20 1.58 11.80
CA LYS A 106 -21.17 2.82 12.57
C LYS A 106 -22.55 3.15 13.17
N LYS A 107 -23.62 3.03 12.37
CA LYS A 107 -25.00 3.24 12.84
C LYS A 107 -25.38 2.25 13.94
N LEU A 108 -24.96 0.98 13.81
CA LEU A 108 -25.21 -0.03 14.83
C LEU A 108 -24.51 0.32 16.15
N LEU A 109 -23.23 0.71 16.09
CA LEU A 109 -22.47 1.17 17.25
C LEU A 109 -23.09 2.41 17.92
N GLU A 110 -23.59 3.36 17.14
CA GLU A 110 -24.31 4.53 17.65
C GLU A 110 -25.56 4.12 18.43
N LYS A 111 -26.38 3.20 17.89
CA LYS A 111 -27.54 2.64 18.60
C LYS A 111 -27.14 1.94 19.91
N HIS A 112 -26.06 1.15 19.90
CA HIS A 112 -25.56 0.53 21.13
C HIS A 112 -25.08 1.55 22.17
N ARG A 113 -24.43 2.63 21.73
CA ARG A 113 -24.02 3.73 22.62
C ARG A 113 -25.23 4.45 23.23
N GLU A 114 -26.25 4.73 22.42
CA GLU A 114 -27.48 5.36 22.90
C GLU A 114 -28.23 4.48 23.91
N THR A 115 -28.35 3.18 23.63
CA THR A 115 -28.99 2.25 24.57
C THR A 115 -28.20 2.14 25.88
N ARG A 116 -26.86 2.10 25.84
CA ARG A 116 -26.02 2.16 27.04
C ARG A 116 -26.26 3.46 27.81
N LYS A 117 -26.21 4.61 27.15
CA LYS A 117 -26.44 5.91 27.77
C LYS A 117 -27.81 5.99 28.45
N LYS A 118 -28.87 5.48 27.81
CA LYS A 118 -30.23 5.40 28.41
C LYS A 118 -30.26 4.50 29.65
N LYS A 119 -29.60 3.33 29.61
CA LYS A 119 -29.51 2.43 30.78
C LYS A 119 -28.76 3.09 31.95
N GLU A 120 -27.64 3.74 31.65
CA GLU A 120 -26.85 4.48 32.64
C GLU A 120 -27.60 5.67 33.22
N GLU A 121 -28.37 6.40 32.42
CA GLU A 121 -29.22 7.51 32.89
C GLU A 121 -30.28 7.03 33.89
N VAL A 122 -30.94 5.90 33.61
CA VAL A 122 -31.89 5.26 34.54
C VAL A 122 -31.18 4.78 35.81
N SER A 123 -29.97 4.23 35.70
CA SER A 123 -29.17 3.77 36.84
C SER A 123 -28.60 4.90 37.69
N ARG A 124 -28.27 6.06 37.10
CA ARG A 124 -27.77 7.23 37.84
C ARG A 124 -28.84 7.83 38.75
N ASN A 125 -30.11 7.79 38.32
CA ASN A 125 -31.23 8.33 39.10
C ASN A 125 -31.71 7.38 40.20
N LYS A 126 -31.42 6.07 40.09
CA LYS A 126 -31.57 5.11 41.19
C LYS A 126 -30.28 5.12 42.00
N GLY A 127 -30.17 6.06 42.94
CA GLY A 127 -28.99 6.23 43.80
C GLY A 127 -28.36 4.89 44.19
N ILE A 128 -27.04 4.81 44.00
CA ILE A 128 -26.22 3.62 44.24
C ILE A 128 -26.54 3.12 45.66
N LYS A 129 -27.27 2.00 45.78
CA LYS A 129 -27.21 1.22 47.01
C LYS A 129 -25.79 0.69 47.06
N GLN A 130 -25.00 1.17 48.01
CA GLN A 130 -23.71 0.56 48.30
C GLN A 130 -23.97 -0.91 48.58
N VAL A 131 -23.57 -1.77 47.65
CA VAL A 131 -23.56 -3.21 47.88
C VAL A 131 -22.35 -3.43 48.77
N GLU A 132 -22.60 -3.67 50.06
CA GLU A 132 -21.60 -4.24 50.96
C GLU A 132 -21.00 -5.46 50.25
N LYS A 133 -19.67 -5.51 50.19
CA LYS A 133 -18.92 -6.60 49.58
C LYS A 133 -19.33 -7.93 50.24
N LEU A 134 -20.28 -8.63 49.62
CA LEU A 134 -20.44 -10.07 49.76
C LEU A 134 -19.42 -10.71 48.82
N GLU A 135 -18.18 -10.73 49.31
CA GLU A 135 -17.24 -11.77 48.92
C GLU A 135 -17.90 -13.12 49.30
N ASP A 136 -17.79 -14.11 48.42
CA ASP A 136 -18.39 -15.46 48.48
C ASP A 136 -19.84 -15.63 48.01
N LYS A 137 -19.94 -16.09 46.75
CA LYS A 137 -20.93 -17.01 46.13
C LYS A 137 -21.54 -16.44 44.85
N LEU A 138 -20.80 -16.59 43.75
CA LEU A 138 -21.43 -16.79 42.44
C LEU A 138 -21.43 -18.31 42.17
N PRO A 139 -22.59 -18.94 41.93
CA PRO A 139 -22.62 -20.22 41.23
C PRO A 139 -22.06 -19.97 39.83
N ARG A 140 -21.06 -20.76 39.44
CA ARG A 140 -20.57 -20.81 38.07
C ARG A 140 -21.71 -21.38 37.22
N GLU A 141 -22.43 -20.52 36.51
CA GLU A 141 -23.30 -20.98 35.44
C GLU A 141 -22.39 -21.39 34.29
N ASP A 142 -22.37 -22.68 34.00
CA ASP A 142 -21.70 -23.26 32.85
C ASP A 142 -22.44 -22.78 31.60
N TYR A 143 -22.03 -21.64 31.06
CA TYR A 143 -22.36 -21.28 29.69
C TYR A 143 -21.54 -22.22 28.81
N GLU A 144 -22.20 -23.14 28.12
CA GLU A 144 -21.63 -23.77 26.92
C GLU A 144 -21.38 -22.64 25.92
N VAL A 145 -20.17 -22.11 25.96
CA VAL A 145 -19.60 -21.40 24.83
C VAL A 145 -19.52 -22.46 23.74
N GLU A 146 -20.30 -22.29 22.68
CA GLU A 146 -20.01 -22.98 21.42
C GLU A 146 -18.61 -22.49 21.02
N GLU A 147 -17.58 -23.19 21.53
CA GLU A 147 -16.23 -23.20 21.00
C GLU A 147 -16.34 -23.81 19.61
N GLU A 148 -16.84 -23.03 18.65
CA GLU A 148 -16.46 -23.23 17.26
C GLU A 148 -14.95 -22.98 17.22
N ASN A 149 -14.26 -24.09 17.47
CA ASN A 149 -12.85 -24.34 17.66
C ASN A 149 -11.96 -23.16 17.22
N GLU A 150 -11.52 -22.34 18.17
CA GLU A 150 -10.40 -21.41 17.95
C GLU A 150 -9.17 -22.16 17.38
N VAL A 151 -9.07 -23.45 17.71
CA VAL A 151 -8.10 -24.41 17.16
C VAL A 151 -8.30 -24.65 15.66
N ASP A 152 -9.54 -24.73 15.15
CA ASP A 152 -9.80 -24.82 13.70
C ASP A 152 -9.47 -23.50 13.01
N ALA A 153 -9.80 -22.36 13.63
CA ALA A 153 -9.47 -21.06 13.06
C ALA A 153 -7.94 -20.85 12.96
N LEU A 154 -7.19 -21.28 13.99
CA LEU A 154 -5.73 -21.28 13.99
C LEU A 154 -5.17 -22.26 12.95
N LYS A 155 -5.74 -23.46 12.83
CA LYS A 155 -5.32 -24.44 11.84
C LYS A 155 -5.57 -23.98 10.40
N GLN A 156 -6.69 -23.31 10.13
CA GLN A 156 -6.98 -22.71 8.82
C GLN A 156 -5.98 -21.61 8.44
N LEU A 157 -5.45 -20.87 9.42
CA LEU A 157 -4.40 -19.88 9.19
C LEU A 157 -3.05 -20.54 8.88
N ASP A 158 -2.67 -21.57 9.64
CA ASP A 158 -1.45 -22.34 9.37
C ASP A 158 -1.50 -23.03 7.99
N ASP A 159 -2.63 -23.63 7.63
CA ASP A 159 -2.83 -24.27 6.32
C ASP A 159 -2.73 -23.22 5.19
N PHE A 160 -3.27 -22.01 5.38
CA PHE A 160 -3.17 -20.91 4.42
C PHE A 160 -1.74 -20.37 4.26
N GLU A 161 -0.97 -20.26 5.34
CA GLU A 161 0.43 -19.85 5.28
C GLU A 161 1.28 -20.93 4.59
N ASN A 162 1.06 -22.20 4.91
CA ASN A 162 1.79 -23.30 4.28
C ASN A 162 1.53 -23.38 2.77
N GLU A 163 0.28 -23.27 2.29
CA GLU A 163 0.01 -23.26 0.84
C GLU A 163 0.65 -22.08 0.11
N ARG A 164 0.78 -20.94 0.78
CA ARG A 164 1.40 -19.72 0.21
C ARG A 164 2.92 -19.85 0.10
N PHE A 165 3.57 -20.56 1.01
CA PHE A 165 5.02 -20.60 1.12
C PHE A 165 5.67 -21.95 0.73
N GLU A 166 4.91 -23.06 0.66
CA GLU A 166 5.44 -24.37 0.19
C GLU A 166 5.80 -24.37 -1.31
N ASN A 167 5.29 -23.43 -2.11
CA ASN A 167 5.64 -23.32 -3.53
C ASN A 167 6.97 -22.60 -3.81
N LEU A 168 7.75 -22.22 -2.78
CA LEU A 168 9.00 -21.45 -2.94
C LEU A 168 10.28 -22.24 -2.66
N ASP A 169 10.21 -23.41 -2.02
CA ASP A 169 11.43 -24.10 -1.54
C ASP A 169 11.93 -25.27 -2.41
N ASP A 170 11.22 -25.67 -3.48
CA ASP A 170 11.63 -26.81 -4.33
C ASP A 170 12.32 -26.42 -5.66
N SER A 171 12.82 -25.18 -5.80
CA SER A 171 13.49 -24.75 -7.04
C SER A 171 14.99 -24.46 -6.94
N ASP A 172 15.66 -24.84 -5.84
CA ASP A 172 17.12 -24.74 -5.71
C ASP A 172 17.73 -26.05 -5.17
N SER A 173 17.54 -27.17 -5.87
CA SER A 173 18.42 -28.36 -5.79
C SER A 173 18.19 -29.34 -6.95
N ASN A 174 18.76 -29.04 -8.13
CA ASN A 174 19.53 -30.01 -8.94
C ASN A 174 20.29 -29.32 -10.09
#